data_AF-A0A926BEN1-F1
#
_entry.id   AF-A0A926BEN1-F1
#
_cell.length_a   1.000
_cell.length_b   1.000
_cell.length_c   1.000
_cell.angle_alpha   90.00
_cell.angle_beta   90.00
_cell.angle_gamma   90.00
#
_symmetry.space_group_name_H-M   'P 1'
#
loop_
_entity.id
_entity.type
_entity.pdbx_description
1 polymer ?
#
loop_
_entity_poly.entity_id
_entity_poly.type
_entity_poly.pdbx_seq_one_letter_code
_entity_poly.pdbx_strand_id
1 'polypeptide(L)'
;MLENARKQTSQTHLYDPAYVSLTYPNGDVPIERGVCTDVVIRALRASGIDLQKLVHEDMRRSFRAYPSKWGAKRPDPNIDHRRVPNLQTYFRRHGKSLPVTQNKGDYRPGDIVSWKLPNGLDHTGIVSDATVPGQTRNAVIHNIGRGTEQEDVLFAWKITGHYRYFAP
;
A
#
# COMPACT_ATOMS: atom_id res chain seq x y z
N MET A 1 -3.35 13.30 0.29
CA MET A 1 -2.67 11.98 0.39
C MET A 1 -1.36 12.04 1.16
N LEU A 2 -0.30 12.68 0.64
CA LEU A 2 1.06 12.63 1.22
C LEU A 2 1.17 13.11 2.67
N GLU A 3 0.48 14.20 3.02
CA GLU A 3 0.45 14.69 4.41
C GLU A 3 -0.04 13.62 5.39
N ASN A 4 -1.09 12.87 5.02
CA ASN A 4 -1.64 11.80 5.85
C ASN A 4 -0.79 10.53 5.82
N ALA A 5 -0.03 10.29 4.75
CA ALA A 5 1.01 9.27 4.77
C ALA A 5 2.09 9.63 5.81
N ARG A 6 2.56 10.88 5.79
CA ARG A 6 3.60 11.36 6.71
C ARG A 6 3.14 11.39 8.17
N LYS A 7 1.90 11.79 8.45
CA LYS A 7 1.35 11.77 9.83
C LYS A 7 1.45 10.39 10.49
N GLN A 8 1.39 9.31 9.72
CA GLN A 8 1.49 7.96 10.27
C GLN A 8 2.88 7.66 10.86
N THR A 9 3.95 8.35 10.45
CA THR A 9 5.30 8.13 11.00
C THR A 9 5.42 8.52 12.48
N SER A 10 4.49 9.33 13.00
CA SER A 10 4.44 9.70 14.42
C SER A 10 3.31 9.04 15.19
N GLN A 11 2.49 8.22 14.53
CA GLN A 11 1.30 7.61 15.14
C GLN A 11 1.34 6.09 15.14
N THR A 12 1.87 5.46 14.09
CA THR A 12 1.88 4.00 13.94
C THR A 12 3.25 3.44 14.33
N HIS A 13 3.31 2.75 15.46
CA HIS A 13 4.55 2.33 16.12
C HIS A 13 4.80 0.82 16.12
N LEU A 14 3.89 0.04 15.52
CA LEU A 14 4.04 -1.41 15.50
C LEU A 14 3.46 -2.04 14.23
N TYR A 15 4.12 -3.11 13.79
CA TYR A 15 3.65 -3.97 12.71
C TYR A 15 2.76 -5.09 13.27
N ASP A 16 1.47 -5.08 12.94
CA ASP A 16 0.48 -6.07 13.39
C ASP A 16 -0.26 -6.71 12.20
N PRO A 17 0.11 -7.94 11.80
CA PRO A 17 -0.54 -8.66 10.71
C PRO A 17 -1.77 -9.45 11.16
N ALA A 18 -2.21 -9.35 12.42
CA ALA A 18 -3.34 -10.11 12.93
C ALA A 18 -4.62 -9.82 12.13
N TYR A 19 -5.44 -10.85 11.99
CA TYR A 19 -6.78 -10.69 11.46
C TYR A 19 -7.67 -10.00 12.50
N VAL A 20 -8.39 -8.96 12.08
CA VAL A 20 -9.27 -8.17 12.94
C VAL A 20 -10.61 -8.00 12.23
N SER A 21 -11.71 -8.11 12.96
CA SER A 21 -13.03 -7.73 12.43
C SER A 21 -13.10 -6.21 12.36
N LEU A 22 -13.40 -5.68 11.17
CA LEU A 22 -13.47 -4.26 10.91
C LEU A 22 -14.92 -3.84 10.66
N THR A 23 -15.23 -2.57 10.96
CA THR A 23 -16.44 -1.95 10.43
C THR A 23 -16.34 -1.85 8.90
N TYR A 24 -17.48 -1.66 8.24
CA TYR A 24 -17.53 -1.54 6.78
C TYR A 24 -18.67 -0.60 6.36
N PRO A 25 -18.42 0.40 5.48
CA PRO A 25 -17.11 0.80 4.94
C PRO A 25 -16.27 1.60 5.97
N ASN A 26 -15.06 2.02 5.56
CA ASN A 26 -14.13 2.83 6.36
C ASN A 26 -13.60 2.18 7.66
N GLY A 27 -13.63 0.85 7.75
CA GLY A 27 -12.96 0.13 8.82
C GLY A 27 -11.45 0.31 8.80
N ASP A 28 -10.87 0.38 9.99
CA ASP A 28 -9.44 0.46 10.20
C ASP A 28 -9.08 -0.24 11.52
N VAL A 29 -7.83 -0.68 11.60
CA VAL A 29 -7.23 -1.09 12.88
C VAL A 29 -6.85 0.17 13.68
N PRO A 30 -6.62 0.05 15.00
CA PRO A 30 -6.14 1.17 15.81
C PRO A 30 -4.93 1.90 15.19
N ILE A 31 -4.86 3.22 15.32
CA ILE A 31 -3.87 4.06 14.62
C ILE A 31 -2.42 3.72 15.00
N GLU A 32 -2.20 3.21 16.21
CA GLU A 32 -0.89 2.82 16.73
C GLU A 32 -0.30 1.59 16.05
N ARG A 33 -1.11 0.85 15.28
CA ARG A 33 -0.74 -0.40 14.61
C ARG A 33 -1.16 -0.46 13.15
N GLY A 34 -0.59 -1.43 12.45
CA GLY A 34 -0.99 -1.78 11.10
C GLY A 34 0.04 -2.61 10.37
N VAL A 35 -0.21 -2.85 9.09
CA VAL A 35 0.74 -3.44 8.13
C VAL A 35 1.12 -2.42 7.07
N CYS A 36 2.01 -2.80 6.14
CA CYS A 36 2.47 -1.93 5.07
C CYS A 36 1.34 -1.36 4.18
N THR A 37 0.27 -2.12 3.94
CA THR A 37 -0.89 -1.63 3.16
C THR A 37 -1.67 -0.55 3.89
N ASP A 38 -1.68 -0.53 5.22
CA ASP A 38 -2.48 0.45 5.99
C ASP A 38 -1.99 1.88 5.77
N VAL A 39 -0.68 2.04 5.48
CA VAL A 39 -0.10 3.32 5.05
C VAL A 39 -0.80 3.83 3.79
N VAL A 40 -0.95 2.97 2.79
CA VAL A 40 -1.61 3.27 1.51
C VAL A 40 -3.11 3.53 1.72
N ILE A 41 -3.78 2.66 2.50
CA ILE A 41 -5.22 2.74 2.78
C ILE A 41 -5.55 4.07 3.46
N ARG A 42 -4.87 4.41 4.56
CA ARG A 42 -5.10 5.63 5.33
C ARG A 42 -4.79 6.89 4.52
N ALA A 43 -3.70 6.88 3.75
CA ALA A 43 -3.31 8.01 2.91
C ALA A 43 -4.33 8.31 1.80
N LEU A 44 -4.87 7.27 1.15
CA LEU A 44 -5.92 7.40 0.13
C LEU A 44 -7.28 7.75 0.74
N ARG A 45 -7.63 7.17 1.90
CA ARG A 45 -8.88 7.46 2.61
C ARG A 45 -8.99 8.92 2.99
N ALA A 46 -7.90 9.54 3.44
CA ALA A 46 -7.85 10.96 3.71
C ALA A 46 -8.02 11.85 2.45
N SER A 47 -8.06 11.26 1.26
CA SER A 47 -8.39 11.92 -0.01
C SER A 47 -9.71 11.42 -0.60
N GLY A 48 -10.59 10.85 0.24
CA GLY A 48 -11.94 10.38 -0.13
C GLY A 48 -11.99 8.99 -0.76
N ILE A 49 -10.88 8.24 -0.77
CA ILE A 49 -10.78 6.94 -1.44
C ILE A 49 -10.69 5.81 -0.41
N ASP A 50 -11.79 5.10 -0.18
CA ASP A 50 -11.82 3.95 0.73
C ASP A 50 -11.46 2.64 0.02
N LEU A 51 -10.19 2.24 0.11
CA LEU A 51 -9.73 0.97 -0.48
C LEU A 51 -10.40 -0.26 0.14
N GLN A 52 -10.87 -0.19 1.41
CA GLN A 52 -11.62 -1.30 2.00
C GLN A 52 -12.87 -1.60 1.17
N LYS A 53 -13.69 -0.58 0.94
CA LYS A 53 -14.89 -0.69 0.09
C LYS A 53 -14.54 -1.08 -1.34
N LEU A 54 -13.65 -0.33 -1.98
CA LEU A 54 -13.39 -0.45 -3.42
C LEU A 54 -12.80 -1.80 -3.82
N VAL A 55 -11.81 -2.30 -3.05
CA VAL A 55 -11.20 -3.60 -3.32
C VAL A 55 -12.20 -4.72 -3.05
N HIS A 56 -12.95 -4.65 -1.94
CA HIS A 56 -13.94 -5.66 -1.59
C HIS A 56 -15.05 -5.77 -2.66
N GLU A 57 -15.60 -4.64 -3.11
CA GLU A 57 -16.65 -4.64 -4.12
C GLU A 57 -16.16 -5.13 -5.49
N ASP A 58 -14.92 -4.81 -5.88
CA ASP A 58 -14.33 -5.35 -7.10
C ASP A 58 -14.11 -6.86 -7.00
N MET A 59 -13.62 -7.34 -5.86
CA MET A 59 -13.49 -8.77 -5.58
C MET A 59 -14.84 -9.48 -5.58
N ARG A 60 -15.92 -8.87 -5.08
CA ARG A 60 -17.29 -9.44 -5.18
C ARG A 60 -17.74 -9.66 -6.62
N ARG A 61 -17.37 -8.76 -7.53
CA ARG A 61 -17.73 -8.85 -8.96
C ARG A 61 -16.77 -9.73 -9.76
N SER A 62 -15.52 -9.91 -9.30
CA SER A 62 -14.47 -10.53 -10.11
C SER A 62 -13.49 -11.36 -9.27
N PHE A 63 -13.97 -12.13 -8.31
CA PHE A 63 -13.13 -12.87 -7.34
C PHE A 63 -12.05 -13.74 -8.01
N ARG A 64 -12.38 -14.40 -9.13
CA ARG A 64 -11.45 -15.25 -9.89
C ARG A 64 -10.29 -14.48 -10.53
N ALA A 65 -10.38 -13.17 -10.66
CA ALA A 65 -9.30 -12.33 -11.18
C ALA A 65 -8.23 -12.04 -10.11
N TYR A 66 -8.53 -12.29 -8.82
CA TYR A 66 -7.64 -12.07 -7.70
C TYR A 66 -6.82 -13.33 -7.37
N PRO A 67 -5.63 -13.18 -6.76
CA PRO A 67 -4.78 -14.33 -6.43
C PRO A 67 -5.49 -15.34 -5.51
N SER A 68 -5.52 -16.60 -5.93
CA SER A 68 -5.99 -17.71 -5.10
C SER A 68 -4.93 -18.08 -4.06
N LYS A 69 -4.83 -17.28 -3.00
CA LYS A 69 -3.91 -17.45 -1.87
C LYS A 69 -4.69 -17.63 -0.57
N TRP A 70 -4.02 -18.14 0.48
CA TRP A 70 -4.54 -18.23 1.86
C TRP A 70 -5.85 -19.04 2.02
N GLY A 71 -6.19 -19.90 1.06
CA GLY A 71 -7.43 -20.69 1.10
C GLY A 71 -8.72 -19.85 1.03
N ALA A 72 -8.64 -18.60 0.58
CA ALA A 72 -9.81 -17.72 0.49
C ALA A 72 -10.84 -18.27 -0.50
N LYS A 73 -12.07 -18.49 -0.04
CA LYS A 73 -13.18 -19.01 -0.87
C LYS A 73 -14.13 -17.93 -1.39
N ARG A 74 -14.09 -16.75 -0.76
CA ARG A 74 -14.93 -15.59 -1.07
C ARG A 74 -14.20 -14.31 -0.65
N PRO A 75 -14.61 -13.15 -1.18
CA PRO A 75 -14.16 -11.84 -0.67
C PRO A 75 -14.49 -11.69 0.82
N ASP A 76 -13.63 -10.96 1.52
CA ASP A 76 -13.73 -10.68 2.96
C ASP A 76 -13.35 -9.20 3.25
N PRO A 77 -14.33 -8.35 3.59
CA PRO A 77 -14.09 -6.90 3.75
C PRO A 77 -13.13 -6.58 4.91
N ASN A 78 -12.88 -7.52 5.82
CA ASN A 78 -11.96 -7.35 6.94
C ASN A 78 -10.48 -7.39 6.51
N ILE A 79 -10.17 -8.06 5.39
CA ILE A 79 -8.77 -8.36 5.02
C ILE A 79 -8.46 -8.11 3.55
N ASP A 80 -9.44 -8.03 2.64
CA ASP A 80 -9.23 -7.95 1.19
C ASP A 80 -8.23 -6.84 0.79
N HIS A 81 -8.44 -5.63 1.30
CA HIS A 81 -7.61 -4.45 1.05
C HIS A 81 -6.26 -4.47 1.79
N ARG A 82 -6.12 -5.28 2.85
CA ARG A 82 -4.91 -5.40 3.67
C ARG A 82 -3.88 -6.38 3.09
N ARG A 83 -4.08 -6.84 1.85
CA ARG A 83 -3.20 -7.79 1.18
C ARG A 83 -2.57 -7.15 -0.05
N VAL A 84 -1.24 -7.03 -0.06
CA VAL A 84 -0.50 -6.44 -1.18
C VAL A 84 -0.89 -7.04 -2.53
N PRO A 85 -0.99 -8.38 -2.72
CA PRO A 85 -1.40 -8.95 -4.02
C PRO A 85 -2.81 -8.55 -4.48
N ASN A 86 -3.71 -8.28 -3.54
CA ASN A 86 -5.05 -7.80 -3.86
C ASN A 86 -5.01 -6.34 -4.31
N LEU A 87 -4.24 -5.49 -3.63
CA LEU A 87 -4.03 -4.10 -4.06
C LEU A 87 -3.40 -4.02 -5.46
N GLN A 88 -2.37 -4.82 -5.73
CA GLN A 88 -1.73 -4.91 -7.05
C GLN A 88 -2.76 -5.27 -8.13
N THR A 89 -3.62 -6.25 -7.86
CA THR A 89 -4.66 -6.69 -8.80
C THR A 89 -5.71 -5.61 -9.01
N TYR A 90 -6.18 -4.99 -7.94
CA TYR A 90 -7.14 -3.87 -8.00
C TYR A 90 -6.57 -2.72 -8.83
N PHE A 91 -5.36 -2.24 -8.52
CA PHE A 91 -4.75 -1.14 -9.26
C PHE A 91 -4.55 -1.45 -10.75
N ARG A 92 -4.12 -2.67 -11.09
CA ARG A 92 -4.01 -3.11 -12.49
C ARG A 92 -5.36 -3.08 -13.22
N ARG A 93 -6.40 -3.64 -12.60
CA ARG A 93 -7.75 -3.70 -13.17
C ARG A 93 -8.39 -2.32 -13.34
N HIS A 94 -7.98 -1.36 -12.53
CA HIS A 94 -8.49 0.01 -12.53
C HIS A 94 -7.56 1.01 -13.25
N GLY A 95 -6.66 0.51 -14.11
CA GLY A 95 -5.83 1.35 -14.97
C GLY A 95 -4.85 2.25 -14.22
N LYS A 96 -4.43 1.86 -13.00
CA LYS A 96 -3.52 2.64 -12.15
C LYS A 96 -2.06 2.23 -12.28
N SER A 97 -1.76 1.20 -13.07
CA SER A 97 -0.40 0.68 -13.25
C SER A 97 0.46 1.63 -14.08
N LEU A 98 1.70 1.81 -13.63
CA LEU A 98 2.79 2.45 -14.35
C LEU A 98 3.90 1.43 -14.63
N PRO A 99 4.79 1.69 -15.62
CA PRO A 99 5.97 0.87 -15.83
C PRO A 99 6.85 0.81 -14.57
N VAL A 100 7.39 -0.37 -14.30
CA VAL A 100 8.48 -0.55 -13.33
C VAL A 100 9.79 -0.33 -14.06
N THR A 101 10.54 0.68 -13.65
CA THR A 101 11.82 1.05 -14.29
C THR A 101 12.93 1.19 -13.24
N GLN A 102 14.17 1.33 -13.70
CA GLN A 102 15.31 1.69 -12.85
C GLN A 102 15.57 3.22 -12.84
N ASN A 103 14.75 3.99 -13.54
CA ASN A 103 14.87 5.45 -13.56
C ASN A 103 14.11 6.05 -12.39
N LYS A 104 14.84 6.58 -11.42
CA LYS A 104 14.28 7.29 -10.25
C LYS A 104 13.29 8.41 -10.61
N GLY A 105 13.44 9.06 -11.76
CA GLY A 105 12.56 10.15 -12.20
C GLY A 105 11.13 9.71 -12.55
N ASP A 106 10.93 8.42 -12.79
CA ASP A 106 9.60 7.87 -13.14
C ASP A 106 8.70 7.75 -11.90
N TYR A 107 9.29 7.72 -10.71
CA TYR A 107 8.64 7.55 -9.41
C TYR A 107 8.43 8.93 -8.76
N ARG A 108 7.19 9.42 -8.81
CA ARG A 108 6.80 10.75 -8.34
C ARG A 108 6.18 10.68 -6.94
N PRO A 109 6.22 11.79 -6.17
CA PRO A 109 5.51 11.87 -4.90
C PRO A 109 4.04 11.44 -5.02
N GLY A 110 3.61 10.55 -4.13
CA GLY A 110 2.25 10.00 -4.10
C GLY A 110 2.09 8.69 -4.87
N ASP A 111 3.10 8.27 -5.65
CA ASP A 111 3.08 6.94 -6.27
C ASP A 111 3.12 5.84 -5.23
N ILE A 112 2.40 4.76 -5.51
CA ILE A 112 2.37 3.56 -4.68
C ILE A 112 3.29 2.54 -5.33
N VAL A 113 4.21 1.99 -4.55
CA VAL A 113 5.15 0.98 -5.01
C VAL A 113 4.96 -0.27 -4.17
N SER A 114 5.10 -1.44 -4.80
CA SER A 114 5.09 -2.73 -4.13
C SER A 114 6.38 -3.47 -4.41
N TRP A 115 6.84 -4.25 -3.43
CA TRP A 115 8.10 -4.99 -3.48
C TRP A 115 7.94 -6.45 -3.08
N LYS A 116 8.96 -7.24 -3.41
CA LYS A 116 9.27 -8.52 -2.78
C LYS A 116 10.48 -8.33 -1.86
N LEU A 117 10.30 -8.57 -0.57
CA LEU A 117 11.37 -8.52 0.42
C LEU A 117 12.31 -9.74 0.28
N PRO A 118 13.55 -9.68 0.82
CA PRO A 118 14.51 -10.80 0.74
C PRO A 118 13.97 -12.11 1.35
N ASN A 119 13.10 -12.04 2.36
CA ASN A 119 12.44 -13.19 2.98
C ASN A 119 11.22 -13.70 2.18
N GLY A 120 10.97 -13.16 0.99
CA GLY A 120 9.86 -13.55 0.12
C GLY A 120 8.50 -12.96 0.49
N LEU A 121 8.39 -12.10 1.50
CA LEU A 121 7.14 -11.40 1.82
C LEU A 121 6.85 -10.27 0.83
N ASP A 122 5.56 -10.05 0.56
CA ASP A 122 5.10 -8.94 -0.27
C ASP A 122 5.03 -7.65 0.60
N HIS A 123 5.48 -6.52 0.07
CA HIS A 123 5.53 -5.24 0.79
C HIS A 123 5.02 -4.08 -0.07
N THR A 124 4.62 -2.96 0.53
CA THR A 124 4.16 -1.77 -0.20
C THR A 124 4.36 -0.48 0.58
N GLY A 125 4.35 0.65 -0.11
CA GLY A 125 4.58 1.97 0.45
C GLY A 125 4.29 3.06 -0.58
N ILE A 126 4.49 4.31 -0.15
CA ILE A 126 4.19 5.51 -0.93
C ILE A 126 5.48 6.31 -1.11
N VAL A 127 5.79 6.71 -2.34
CA VAL A 127 6.90 7.63 -2.63
C VAL A 127 6.57 8.99 -2.01
N SER A 128 7.44 9.49 -1.15
CA SER A 128 7.25 10.78 -0.48
C SER A 128 7.63 11.95 -1.41
N ASP A 129 7.41 13.15 -0.92
CA ASP A 129 7.90 14.43 -1.43
C ASP A 129 9.23 14.87 -0.79
N ALA A 130 9.82 14.05 0.08
CA ALA A 130 11.10 14.32 0.71
C ALA A 130 12.23 13.62 -0.06
N THR A 131 13.17 14.40 -0.59
CA THR A 131 14.37 13.88 -1.23
C THR A 131 15.33 13.31 -0.19
N VAL A 132 15.91 12.15 -0.48
CA VAL A 132 16.93 11.54 0.38
C VAL A 132 18.20 12.40 0.34
N PRO A 133 18.83 12.72 1.49
CA PRO A 133 20.07 13.50 1.52
C PRO A 133 21.17 12.91 0.63
N GLY A 134 21.76 13.76 -0.21
CA GLY A 134 22.82 13.35 -1.15
C GLY A 134 22.33 12.50 -2.33
N GLN A 135 21.02 12.34 -2.51
CA GLN A 135 20.45 11.47 -3.53
C GLN A 135 19.51 12.19 -4.48
N THR A 136 19.37 11.52 -5.62
CA THR A 136 18.48 11.80 -6.72
C THR A 136 16.97 11.77 -6.49
N ARG A 137 16.58 11.00 -5.48
CA ARG A 137 15.30 10.28 -5.40
C ARG A 137 14.60 10.61 -4.10
N ASN A 138 13.29 10.43 -4.09
CA ASN A 138 12.50 10.61 -2.88
C ASN A 138 12.55 9.36 -2.00
N ALA A 139 12.41 9.59 -0.70
CA ALA A 139 12.22 8.54 0.29
C ALA A 139 10.85 7.88 0.09
N VAL A 140 10.63 6.77 0.79
CA VAL A 140 9.37 6.02 0.78
C VAL A 140 8.79 6.01 2.18
N ILE A 141 7.49 6.24 2.29
CA ILE A 141 6.73 6.05 3.53
C ILE A 141 6.12 4.64 3.51
N HIS A 142 6.47 3.81 4.49
CA HIS A 142 5.98 2.43 4.62
C HIS A 142 6.02 1.99 6.08
N ASN A 143 5.25 0.94 6.41
CA ASN A 143 5.28 0.33 7.74
C ASN A 143 5.99 -1.03 7.67
N ILE A 144 7.08 -1.19 8.43
CA ILE A 144 7.83 -2.45 8.53
C ILE A 144 8.41 -2.62 9.94
N GLY A 145 8.17 -3.77 10.57
CA GLY A 145 8.73 -4.10 11.88
C GLY A 145 8.31 -3.15 13.02
N ARG A 146 9.05 -2.06 13.20
CA ARG A 146 8.93 -1.09 14.31
C ARG A 146 7.96 0.07 14.07
N GLY A 147 7.14 0.00 13.03
CA GLY A 147 6.13 1.01 12.71
C GLY A 147 6.33 1.67 11.36
N THR A 148 5.63 2.79 11.16
CA THR A 148 5.69 3.56 9.90
C THR A 148 6.90 4.48 9.89
N GLU A 149 7.70 4.37 8.84
CA GLU A 149 8.94 5.13 8.67
C GLU A 149 8.99 5.79 7.29
N GLN A 150 9.87 6.77 7.16
CA GLN A 150 10.21 7.39 5.89
C GLN A 150 11.69 7.12 5.59
N GLU A 151 11.96 6.15 4.70
CA GLU A 151 13.30 5.61 4.48
C GLU A 151 13.70 5.59 3.00
N ASP A 152 15.00 5.51 2.74
CA ASP A 152 15.58 5.36 1.41
C ASP A 152 15.51 3.90 0.92
N VAL A 153 14.30 3.41 0.63
CA VAL A 153 14.07 2.00 0.27
C VAL A 153 13.49 1.77 -1.12
N LEU A 154 13.30 2.83 -1.93
CA LEU A 154 12.64 2.74 -3.25
C LEU A 154 13.23 1.62 -4.13
N PHE A 155 14.56 1.52 -4.19
CA PHE A 155 15.29 0.52 -4.95
C PHE A 155 16.04 -0.50 -4.08
N ALA A 156 15.74 -0.56 -2.77
CA ALA A 156 16.40 -1.48 -1.85
C ALA A 156 15.93 -2.94 -2.01
N TRP A 157 14.75 -3.14 -2.59
CA TRP A 157 14.14 -4.46 -2.79
C TRP A 157 13.61 -4.61 -4.22
N LYS A 158 13.27 -5.84 -4.61
CA LYS A 158 12.72 -6.12 -5.94
C LYS A 158 11.34 -5.48 -6.08
N ILE A 159 11.23 -4.45 -6.90
CA ILE A 159 9.94 -3.82 -7.23
C ILE A 159 9.09 -4.83 -8.02
N THR A 160 7.85 -5.04 -7.56
CA THR A 160 6.86 -5.94 -8.17
C THR A 160 5.66 -5.19 -8.74
N GLY A 161 5.58 -3.87 -8.51
CA GLY A 161 4.54 -3.03 -9.08
C GLY A 161 4.74 -1.56 -8.75
N HIS A 162 4.27 -0.70 -9.64
CA HIS A 162 4.32 0.75 -9.57
C HIS A 162 2.97 1.29 -10.02
N TYR A 163 2.36 2.17 -9.21
CA TYR A 163 0.99 2.62 -9.41
C TYR A 163 0.83 4.10 -9.10
N ARG A 164 -0.07 4.76 -9.84
CA ARG A 164 -0.47 6.15 -9.57
C ARG A 164 -1.99 6.25 -9.55
N TYR A 165 -2.53 6.62 -8.39
CA TYR A 165 -3.99 6.64 -8.19
C TYR A 165 -4.63 7.88 -8.82
N PHE A 166 -4.06 9.05 -8.51
CA PHE A 166 -4.44 10.32 -9.09
C PHE A 166 -3.58 10.54 -10.33
N ALA A 167 -4.15 10.26 -11.50
CA ALA A 167 -3.55 10.74 -12.74
C ALA A 167 -3.65 12.27 -12.75
N PRO A 168 -2.68 12.99 -13.37
CA PRO A 168 -2.88 14.38 -13.72
C PRO A 168 -4.12 14.55 -14.63
#